data_AF-A0A9E4FSW4-F1
#
_entry.id   AF-A0A9E4FSW4-F1
#
_cell.length_a   1.000
_cell.length_b   1.000
_cell.length_c   1.000
_cell.angle_alpha   90.00
_cell.angle_beta   90.00
_cell.angle_gamma   90.00
#
_symmetry.space_group_name_H-M   'P 1'
#
loop_
_entity.id
_entity.type
_entity.pdbx_description
1 polymer ?
#
loop_
_entity_poly.entity_id
_entity_poly.type
_entity_poly.pdbx_seq_one_letter_code
_entity_poly.pdbx_strand_id
1 'polypeptide(L)'
;MAIHYAIDETAVCSTKPCGDGELGVDKGYTEAYADSEGERHGEGLGDLLAAESDARKVKGQRRNQLRAVEQKHRAAGRIKKADNIRRNNLGNQKWDRRQKKHTAQTRDFLCHAAHRVVDRAGTIACEDLTAPMSSS
;
A
#
# COMPACT_ATOMS: atom_id res chain seq x y z
N MET A 1 -4.08 8.12 23.67
CA MET A 1 -2.76 8.80 23.73
C MET A 1 -1.79 7.99 22.89
N ALA A 2 -1.44 8.48 21.70
CA ALA A 2 -0.30 7.93 20.95
C ALA A 2 0.92 8.73 21.41
N ILE A 3 1.82 8.08 22.13
CA ILE A 3 3.08 8.68 22.56
C ILE A 3 4.02 8.58 21.37
N HIS A 4 4.24 9.68 20.66
CA HIS A 4 5.33 9.80 19.71
C HIS A 4 6.57 10.18 20.51
N TYR A 5 7.41 9.20 20.84
CA TYR A 5 8.74 9.50 21.36
C TYR A 5 9.55 10.03 20.18
N ALA A 6 9.97 11.30 20.23
CA ALA A 6 11.04 11.78 19.36
C ALA A 6 12.31 11.13 19.91
N ILE A 7 12.76 10.07 19.24
CA ILE A 7 14.02 9.43 19.60
C ILE A 7 15.12 10.24 18.94
N ASP A 8 16.17 10.57 19.71
CA ASP A 8 17.38 11.20 19.19
C ASP A 8 17.90 10.34 18.02
N GLU A 9 17.94 10.91 16.82
CA GLU A 9 18.28 10.22 15.57
C GLU A 9 19.66 9.55 15.64
N THR A 10 20.55 10.06 16.50
CA THR A 10 21.90 9.52 16.71
C THR A 10 21.92 8.27 17.58
N ALA A 11 20.87 8.00 18.37
CA ALA A 11 20.82 6.88 19.32
C ALA A 11 20.12 5.61 18.77
N VAL A 12 19.46 5.68 17.60
CA VAL A 12 18.62 4.59 17.05
C VAL A 12 19.07 4.12 15.67
N CYS A 13 20.12 4.71 15.10
CA CYS A 13 20.54 4.29 13.77
C CYS A 13 21.06 2.85 13.84
N SER A 14 20.35 1.93 13.16
CA SER A 14 20.89 0.63 12.82
C SER A 14 22.21 0.88 12.09
N THR A 15 23.33 0.52 12.71
CA THR A 15 24.69 0.70 12.18
C THR A 15 25.02 -0.28 11.05
N LYS A 16 24.01 -0.73 10.30
CA LYS A 16 24.29 -1.55 9.12
C LYS A 16 25.08 -0.68 8.14
N PRO A 17 26.28 -1.12 7.73
CA PRO A 17 27.02 -0.39 6.71
C PRO A 17 26.19 -0.36 5.43
N CYS A 18 26.12 0.81 4.79
CA CYS A 18 25.69 0.92 3.41
C CYS A 18 26.87 0.60 2.49
N GLY A 19 26.59 0.40 1.21
CA GLY A 19 27.65 0.29 0.21
C GLY A 19 28.34 1.63 -0.03
N ASP A 20 29.42 1.59 -0.82
CA ASP A 20 30.25 2.78 -1.08
C ASP A 20 29.97 3.39 -2.47
N GLY A 21 29.08 2.77 -3.24
CA GLY A 21 28.79 3.16 -4.63
C GLY A 21 27.93 4.42 -4.76
N GLU A 22 27.82 4.90 -5.99
CA GLU A 22 26.90 5.95 -6.40
C GLU A 22 25.94 5.38 -7.45
N LEU A 23 24.64 5.34 -7.14
CA LEU A 23 23.63 4.79 -8.03
C LEU A 23 22.54 5.81 -8.36
N GLY A 24 22.23 5.93 -9.65
CA GLY A 24 20.96 6.52 -10.07
C GLY A 24 19.84 5.49 -9.95
N VAL A 25 18.68 5.89 -9.44
CA VAL A 25 17.51 5.01 -9.29
C VAL A 25 16.25 5.66 -9.85
N ASP A 26 15.57 4.93 -10.72
CA ASP A 26 14.22 5.23 -11.22
C ASP A 26 13.15 4.44 -10.45
N LYS A 27 11.97 5.04 -10.22
CA LYS A 27 10.89 4.43 -9.43
C LYS A 27 9.85 3.82 -10.38
N GLY A 28 9.64 2.51 -10.25
CA GLY A 28 8.77 1.76 -11.15
C GLY A 28 7.46 1.27 -10.53
N TYR A 29 6.59 0.73 -11.39
CA TYR A 29 5.38 0.01 -10.98
C TYR A 29 5.59 -1.51 -10.95
N THR A 30 6.26 -2.08 -11.96
CA THR A 30 6.51 -3.54 -12.05
C THR A 30 7.58 -3.96 -11.04
N GLU A 31 8.71 -3.27 -11.06
CA GLU A 31 9.76 -3.24 -10.05
C GLU A 31 9.65 -1.96 -9.22
N ALA A 32 10.08 -1.99 -7.96
CA ALA A 32 10.08 -0.80 -7.12
C ALA A 32 11.16 0.21 -7.55
N TYR A 33 12.33 -0.30 -7.90
CA TYR A 33 13.49 0.50 -8.29
C TYR A 33 14.25 -0.16 -9.44
N ALA A 34 14.65 0.61 -10.44
CA ALA A 34 15.63 0.20 -11.44
C ALA A 34 16.85 1.10 -11.29
N ASP A 35 18.05 0.52 -11.19
CA ASP A 35 19.27 1.31 -11.01
C ASP A 35 20.05 1.53 -12.32
N SER A 36 20.97 2.49 -12.29
CA SER A 36 21.81 2.89 -13.43
C SER A 36 22.78 1.80 -13.90
N GLU A 37 22.96 0.74 -13.13
CA GLU A 37 23.77 -0.44 -13.51
C GLU A 37 22.91 -1.53 -14.19
N GLY A 38 21.59 -1.33 -14.28
CA GLY A 38 20.65 -2.20 -14.96
C GLY A 38 19.99 -3.26 -14.05
N GLU A 39 20.22 -3.21 -12.74
CA GLU A 39 19.58 -4.12 -11.79
C GLU A 39 18.17 -3.64 -11.40
N ARG A 40 17.27 -4.59 -11.19
CA ARG A 40 15.89 -4.34 -10.76
C ARG A 40 15.69 -4.80 -9.32
N HIS A 41 15.13 -3.93 -8.49
CA HIS A 41 14.86 -4.20 -7.08
C HIS A 41 13.36 -4.13 -6.81
N GLY A 42 12.85 -5.12 -6.08
CA GLY A 42 11.42 -5.21 -5.76
C GLY A 42 10.55 -5.55 -6.97
N GLU A 43 10.98 -6.50 -7.80
CA GLU A 43 10.13 -7.08 -8.86
C GLU A 43 8.85 -7.69 -8.26
N GLY A 44 7.71 -7.42 -8.88
CA GLY A 44 6.39 -7.89 -8.43
C GLY A 44 5.59 -6.87 -7.59
N LEU A 45 6.04 -5.61 -7.53
CA LEU A 45 5.29 -4.54 -6.87
C LEU A 45 3.90 -4.36 -7.49
N GLY A 46 3.82 -4.37 -8.82
CA GLY A 46 2.58 -4.22 -9.56
C GLY A 46 1.56 -5.31 -9.22
N ASP A 47 2.00 -6.56 -9.19
CA ASP A 47 1.15 -7.71 -8.82
C ASP A 47 0.64 -7.61 -7.38
N LEU A 48 1.51 -7.20 -6.44
CA LEU A 48 1.14 -6.98 -5.06
C LEU A 48 0.00 -5.95 -4.96
N LEU A 49 0.14 -4.81 -5.64
CA LEU A 49 -0.85 -3.72 -5.67
C LEU A 49 -2.15 -4.13 -6.40
N ALA A 50 -2.03 -4.86 -7.51
CA ALA A 50 -3.14 -5.35 -8.30
C ALA A 50 -4.01 -6.33 -7.49
N ALA A 51 -3.39 -7.23 -6.73
CA ALA A 51 -4.10 -8.22 -5.91
C ALA A 51 -5.07 -7.60 -4.89
N GLU A 52 -4.71 -6.47 -4.27
CA GLU A 52 -5.62 -5.77 -3.36
C GLU A 52 -6.72 -5.03 -4.13
N SER A 53 -6.39 -4.40 -5.26
CA SER A 53 -7.34 -3.69 -6.12
C SER A 53 -8.43 -4.63 -6.65
N ASP A 54 -8.06 -5.81 -7.13
CA ASP A 54 -9.00 -6.82 -7.62
C ASP A 54 -9.88 -7.38 -6.51
N ALA A 55 -9.29 -7.69 -5.36
CA ALA A 55 -10.06 -8.15 -4.21
C ALA A 55 -11.08 -7.11 -3.74
N ARG A 56 -10.71 -5.82 -3.79
CA ARG A 56 -11.61 -4.70 -3.47
C ARG A 56 -12.74 -4.58 -4.49
N LYS A 57 -12.44 -4.68 -5.78
CA LYS A 57 -13.42 -4.64 -6.87
C LYS A 57 -14.49 -5.72 -6.68
N VAL A 58 -14.07 -6.98 -6.54
CA VAL A 58 -15.00 -8.12 -6.35
C VAL A 58 -15.86 -7.95 -5.09
N LYS A 59 -15.25 -7.53 -3.98
CA LYS A 59 -15.99 -7.31 -2.72
C LYS A 59 -16.97 -6.14 -2.82
N GLY A 60 -16.57 -5.06 -3.50
CA GLY A 60 -17.41 -3.88 -3.74
C GLY A 60 -18.66 -4.24 -4.54
N GLN A 61 -18.50 -5.01 -5.61
CA GLN A 61 -19.63 -5.49 -6.44
C GLN A 61 -20.64 -6.29 -5.61
N ARG A 62 -20.18 -7.26 -4.81
CA ARG A 62 -21.04 -8.07 -3.92
C ARG A 62 -21.76 -7.20 -2.88
N ARG A 63 -21.06 -6.21 -2.30
CA ARG A 63 -21.66 -5.28 -1.33
C ARG A 63 -22.71 -4.38 -1.97
N ASN A 64 -22.52 -3.98 -3.24
CA ASN A 64 -23.50 -3.17 -3.95
C ASN A 64 -24.83 -3.92 -4.10
N GLN A 65 -24.78 -5.21 -4.45
CA GLN A 65 -25.97 -6.07 -4.51
C GLN A 65 -26.68 -6.16 -3.14
N LEU A 66 -25.92 -6.36 -2.06
CA LEU A 66 -26.48 -6.39 -0.70
C LEU A 66 -27.09 -5.05 -0.27
N ARG A 67 -26.50 -3.93 -0.69
CA ARG A 67 -27.08 -2.60 -0.47
C ARG A 67 -28.42 -2.44 -1.20
N ALA A 68 -28.54 -2.94 -2.42
CA ALA A 68 -29.82 -2.91 -3.14
C ALA A 68 -30.90 -3.75 -2.42
N VAL A 69 -30.53 -4.95 -1.93
CA VAL A 69 -31.44 -5.82 -1.16
C VAL A 69 -31.86 -5.18 0.17
N GLU A 70 -30.91 -4.56 0.88
CA GLU A 70 -31.19 -3.82 2.11
C GLU A 70 -32.19 -2.69 1.88
N GLN A 71 -31.96 -1.86 0.85
CA GLN A 71 -32.85 -0.76 0.47
C GLN A 71 -34.25 -1.26 0.10
N LYS A 72 -34.36 -2.35 -0.66
CA LYS A 72 -35.66 -2.96 -1.01
C LYS A 72 -36.42 -3.41 0.24
N HIS A 73 -35.76 -4.05 1.19
CA HIS A 73 -36.40 -4.45 2.45
C HIS A 73 -36.82 -3.25 3.28
N ARG A 74 -36.00 -2.20 3.31
CA ARG A 74 -36.31 -0.95 4.03
C ARG A 74 -37.55 -0.27 3.44
N ALA A 75 -37.61 -0.12 2.12
CA ALA A 75 -38.75 0.46 1.41
C ALA A 75 -40.04 -0.36 1.61
N ALA A 76 -39.94 -1.69 1.71
CA ALA A 76 -41.07 -2.56 2.00
C ALA A 76 -41.45 -2.64 3.50
N GLY A 77 -40.91 -1.76 4.36
CA GLY A 77 -41.20 -1.73 5.80
C GLY A 77 -40.60 -2.89 6.61
N ARG A 78 -39.76 -3.75 6.01
CA ARG A 78 -39.13 -4.93 6.67
C ARG A 78 -37.86 -4.52 7.42
N ILE A 79 -38.01 -3.57 8.35
CA ILE A 79 -36.90 -2.87 9.03
C ILE A 79 -35.92 -3.82 9.72
N LYS A 80 -36.43 -4.76 10.53
CA LYS A 80 -35.58 -5.74 11.24
C LYS A 80 -34.64 -6.51 10.29
N LYS A 81 -35.13 -6.86 9.09
CA LYS A 81 -34.32 -7.56 8.09
C LYS A 81 -33.28 -6.63 7.47
N ALA A 82 -33.66 -5.40 7.11
CA ALA A 82 -32.76 -4.39 6.57
C ALA A 82 -31.60 -4.09 7.55
N ASP A 83 -31.91 -3.88 8.83
CA ASP A 83 -30.91 -3.58 9.85
C ASP A 83 -29.95 -4.76 10.08
N ASN A 84 -30.44 -5.99 10.05
CA ASN A 84 -29.60 -7.18 10.12
C ASN A 84 -28.64 -7.28 8.92
N ILE A 85 -29.09 -6.95 7.70
CA ILE A 85 -28.21 -6.92 6.52
C ILE A 85 -27.13 -5.86 6.72
N ARG A 86 -27.51 -4.66 7.14
CA ARG A 86 -26.59 -3.54 7.36
C ARG A 86 -25.53 -3.88 8.40
N ARG A 87 -25.94 -4.34 9.59
CA ARG A 87 -25.06 -4.63 10.72
C ARG A 87 -24.08 -5.76 10.42
N ASN A 88 -24.57 -6.84 9.81
CA ASN A 88 -23.77 -8.06 9.70
C ASN A 88 -22.96 -8.15 8.40
N ASN A 89 -23.37 -7.46 7.33
CA ASN A 89 -22.77 -7.61 6.00
C ASN A 89 -22.15 -6.33 5.44
N LEU A 90 -22.69 -5.16 5.81
CA LEU A 90 -22.29 -3.86 5.25
C LEU A 90 -21.32 -3.08 6.14
N GLY A 91 -20.83 -3.66 7.24
CA GLY A 91 -19.73 -3.09 8.03
C GLY A 91 -18.38 -3.11 7.29
N ASN A 92 -17.42 -2.30 7.78
CA ASN A 92 -16.10 -2.12 7.16
C ASN A 92 -14.93 -2.76 7.92
N GLN A 93 -15.13 -3.26 9.14
CA GLN A 93 -14.04 -3.78 10.00
C GLN A 93 -13.07 -4.75 9.28
N LYS A 94 -13.60 -5.72 8.53
CA LYS A 94 -12.78 -6.67 7.76
C LYS A 94 -12.06 -6.01 6.58
N TRP A 95 -12.66 -4.96 6.01
CA TRP A 95 -12.08 -4.19 4.92
C TRP A 95 -10.91 -3.34 5.43
N ASP A 96 -11.12 -2.62 6.53
CA ASP A 96 -10.09 -1.78 7.14
C ASP A 96 -8.89 -2.61 7.60
N ARG A 97 -9.15 -3.77 8.21
CA ARG A 97 -8.07 -4.71 8.60
C ARG A 97 -7.28 -5.21 7.40
N ARG A 98 -7.95 -5.53 6.30
CA ARG A 98 -7.28 -5.97 5.07
C ARG A 98 -6.43 -4.85 4.48
N GLN A 99 -6.96 -3.63 4.43
CA GLN A 99 -6.20 -2.49 3.94
C GLN A 99 -4.96 -2.23 4.78
N LYS A 100 -5.09 -2.24 6.11
CA LYS A 100 -3.94 -2.07 7.02
C LYS A 100 -2.87 -3.13 6.77
N LYS A 101 -3.28 -4.40 6.61
CA LYS A 101 -2.36 -5.50 6.28
C LYS A 101 -1.67 -5.25 4.94
N HIS A 102 -2.42 -4.89 3.90
CA HIS A 102 -1.85 -4.65 2.58
C HIS A 102 -0.88 -3.47 2.58
N THR A 103 -1.23 -2.35 3.21
CA THR A 103 -0.33 -1.20 3.36
C THR A 103 0.96 -1.57 4.10
N ALA A 104 0.88 -2.38 5.16
CA ALA A 104 2.07 -2.86 5.85
C ALA A 104 2.93 -3.75 4.93
N GLN A 105 2.32 -4.69 4.21
CA GLN A 105 3.03 -5.55 3.26
C GLN A 105 3.71 -4.77 2.14
N THR A 106 3.03 -3.78 1.54
CA THR A 106 3.63 -2.91 0.52
C THR A 106 4.77 -2.09 1.07
N ARG A 107 4.63 -1.56 2.30
CA ARG A 107 5.71 -0.83 2.96
C ARG A 107 6.93 -1.73 3.19
N ASP A 108 6.73 -2.92 3.76
CA ASP A 108 7.82 -3.87 4.02
C ASP A 108 8.52 -4.28 2.72
N PHE A 109 7.75 -4.52 1.66
CA PHE A 109 8.26 -4.83 0.32
C PHE A 109 9.16 -3.70 -0.23
N LEU A 110 8.68 -2.45 -0.17
CA LEU A 110 9.44 -1.29 -0.62
C LEU A 110 10.69 -1.06 0.23
N CYS A 111 10.58 -1.20 1.56
CA CYS A 111 11.74 -1.08 2.46
C CYS A 111 12.79 -2.14 2.15
N HIS A 112 12.40 -3.39 1.88
CA HIS A 112 13.35 -4.43 1.47
C HIS A 112 14.01 -4.11 0.14
N ALA A 113 13.26 -3.60 -0.85
CA ALA A 113 13.83 -3.18 -2.13
C ALA A 113 14.81 -2.01 -1.96
N ALA A 114 14.47 -1.03 -1.12
CA ALA A 114 15.32 0.12 -0.83
C ALA A 114 16.61 -0.31 -0.10
N HIS A 115 16.53 -1.25 0.85
CA HIS A 115 17.73 -1.78 1.49
C HIS A 115 18.68 -2.44 0.49
N ARG A 116 18.18 -3.15 -0.53
CA ARG A 116 19.06 -3.74 -1.57
C ARG A 116 19.83 -2.69 -2.37
N VAL A 117 19.24 -1.51 -2.58
CA VAL A 117 19.92 -0.37 -3.21
C VAL A 117 20.97 0.21 -2.24
N VAL A 118 20.58 0.47 -0.99
CA VAL A 118 21.45 1.06 0.04
C VAL A 118 22.62 0.13 0.41
N ASP A 119 22.44 -1.18 0.35
CA ASP A 119 23.51 -2.17 0.57
C ASP A 119 24.63 -2.03 -0.50
N ARG A 120 24.35 -1.38 -1.64
CA ARG A 120 25.31 -1.16 -2.74
C ARG A 120 25.81 0.28 -2.86
N ALA A 121 25.01 1.24 -2.44
CA ALA A 121 25.28 2.65 -2.67
C ALA A 121 25.27 3.48 -1.38
N GLY A 122 26.30 4.31 -1.25
CA GLY A 122 26.41 5.34 -0.20
C GLY A 122 25.82 6.66 -0.65
N THR A 123 25.72 6.89 -1.97
CA THR A 123 25.02 8.02 -2.58
C THR A 123 24.00 7.51 -3.59
N ILE A 124 22.75 7.96 -3.46
CA ILE A 124 21.65 7.59 -4.36
C ILE A 124 21.07 8.85 -4.98
N ALA A 125 21.15 8.96 -6.31
CA ALA A 125 20.45 9.97 -7.09
C ALA A 125 19.09 9.43 -7.53
N CYS A 126 18.02 10.20 -7.36
CA CYS A 126 16.70 9.80 -7.84
C CYS A 126 15.91 11.00 -8.35
N GLU A 127 14.95 10.73 -9.23
CA GLU A 127 14.03 11.74 -9.73
C GLU A 127 13.15 12.36 -8.62
N ASP A 128 12.95 13.68 -8.74
CA ASP A 128 12.00 14.44 -7.95
C ASP A 128 10.60 14.38 -8.60
N LEU A 129 9.73 13.56 -8.02
CA LEU A 129 8.35 13.36 -8.46
C LEU A 129 7.33 14.31 -7.80
N THR A 130 7.79 15.39 -7.15
CA THR A 130 6.87 16.36 -6.52
C THR A 130 6.18 17.26 -7.54
N ALA A 131 6.72 17.38 -8.75
CA ALA A 131 6.09 18.12 -9.85
C ALA A 131 4.96 17.29 -10.51
N PRO A 132 3.79 17.90 -10.81
CA PRO A 132 2.72 17.20 -11.52
C PRO A 132 3.16 16.81 -12.94
N MET A 133 2.84 15.59 -13.35
CA MET A 133 3.05 15.15 -14.74
C MET A 133 2.28 16.07 -15.67
N SER A 134 3.00 16.76 -16.55
CA SER A 134 2.41 17.55 -17.61
C SER A 134 1.82 16.60 -18.64
N SER A 135 0.50 16.44 -18.70
CA SER A 135 -0.14 15.71 -19.79
C SER A 135 -0.07 16.57 -21.05
N SER A 136 0.64 16.07 -22.07
CA SER A 136 0.66 16.66 -23.43
C SER A 136 -0.61 16.33 -24.20
#